data_AF-A0A6G3WXM1-F1
#
_entry.id   AF-A0A6G3WXM1-F1
#
_cell.length_a   1.000
_cell.length_b   1.000
_cell.length_c   1.000
_cell.angle_alpha   90.00
_cell.angle_beta   90.00
_cell.angle_gamma   90.00
#
_symmetry.space_group_name_H-M   'P 1'
#
loop_
_entity.id
_entity.type
_entity.pdbx_description
1 polymer ?
#
loop_
_entity_poly.entity_id
_entity_poly.type
_entity_poly.pdbx_seq_one_letter_code
_entity_poly.pdbx_strand_id
1 'polypeptide(L)'
;GFDDHVKFFFADGDEPPVLPGQNVSSLDWPADARPIAKDYTPVRYDPEAGEIDFDFVRHEGGVASSWAQAVKPGEVTWIAGPKMSHGHPEGADWLLVIGDETALPAIGR
;
A
#
# COMPACT_ATOMS: atom_id res chain seq x y z
N GLY A 1 10.94 -0.65 5.51
CA GLY A 1 11.87 -1.21 4.53
C GLY A 1 11.21 -2.28 3.70
N PHE A 2 11.91 -3.41 3.52
CA PHE A 2 11.67 -4.33 2.40
C PHE A 2 10.32 -5.08 2.47
N ASP A 3 9.73 -5.21 3.65
CA ASP A 3 8.42 -5.85 3.88
C ASP A 3 7.30 -4.85 4.26
N ASP A 4 7.54 -3.55 4.03
CA ASP A 4 6.55 -2.53 4.30
C ASP A 4 5.28 -2.81 3.48
N HIS A 5 4.14 -2.69 4.15
CA HIS A 5 2.86 -2.58 3.50
C HIS A 5 2.04 -1.47 4.13
N VAL A 6 1.24 -0.82 3.29
CA VAL A 6 0.22 0.12 3.70
C VAL A 6 -1.15 -0.45 3.37
N LYS A 7 -2.18 0.07 4.06
CA LYS A 7 -3.56 -0.07 3.61
C LYS A 7 -3.81 0.98 2.55
N PHE A 8 -4.16 0.55 1.35
CA PHE A 8 -4.66 1.39 0.26
C PHE A 8 -6.19 1.33 0.28
N PHE A 9 -6.85 2.48 0.38
CA PHE A 9 -8.30 2.54 0.51
C PHE A 9 -8.95 2.98 -0.79
N PHE A 10 -10.15 2.46 -1.03
CA PHE A 10 -10.96 2.75 -2.21
C PHE A 10 -12.29 3.36 -1.76
N ALA A 11 -12.77 4.33 -2.51
CA ALA A 11 -14.10 4.90 -2.33
C ALA A 11 -15.20 3.85 -2.60
N ASP A 12 -16.35 4.03 -1.96
CA ASP A 12 -17.57 3.28 -2.26
C ASP A 12 -18.51 4.18 -3.07
N GLY A 13 -18.46 4.05 -4.40
CA GLY A 13 -19.06 5.04 -5.29
C GLY A 13 -18.40 6.42 -5.14
N ASP A 14 -19.20 7.44 -4.86
CA ASP A 14 -18.73 8.83 -4.65
C ASP A 14 -18.38 9.12 -3.17
N GLU A 15 -18.57 8.15 -2.27
CA GLU A 15 -18.30 8.35 -0.85
C GLU A 15 -16.83 8.03 -0.51
N PRO A 16 -16.08 8.99 0.08
CA PRO A 16 -14.72 8.74 0.51
C PRO A 16 -14.68 7.69 1.65
N PRO A 17 -13.63 6.87 1.72
CA PRO A 17 -13.54 5.84 2.74
C PRO A 17 -13.37 6.44 4.13
N VAL A 18 -13.95 5.78 5.14
CA VAL A 18 -13.63 6.09 6.54
C VAL A 18 -12.21 5.61 6.84
N LEU A 19 -11.31 6.53 7.18
CA LEU A 19 -9.91 6.23 7.46
C LEU A 19 -9.67 5.94 8.93
N PRO A 20 -8.73 5.04 9.27
CA PRO A 20 -8.26 4.89 10.64
C PRO A 20 -7.41 6.09 11.08
N GLY A 21 -7.31 6.30 12.39
CA GLY A 21 -6.29 7.18 12.96
C GLY A 21 -4.90 6.54 12.83
N GLN A 22 -3.88 7.31 12.46
CA GLN A 22 -2.49 6.84 12.39
C GLN A 22 -1.76 7.14 13.70
N ASN A 23 -1.29 6.08 14.38
CA ASN A 23 -0.38 6.18 15.52
C ASN A 23 1.03 5.69 15.14
N VAL A 24 1.99 5.84 16.06
CA VAL A 24 3.40 5.47 15.84
C VAL A 24 3.58 4.00 15.44
N SER A 25 2.78 3.10 16.02
CA SER A 25 2.90 1.65 15.78
C SER A 25 1.55 0.94 15.59
N SER A 26 0.47 1.69 15.34
CA SER A 26 -0.86 1.12 15.16
C SER A 26 -1.74 1.99 14.25
N LEU A 27 -2.82 1.38 13.77
CA LEU A 27 -3.93 2.07 13.12
C LEU A 27 -5.16 1.92 14.04
N ASP A 28 -5.77 3.04 14.39
CA ASP A 28 -6.97 3.09 15.21
C ASP A 28 -8.19 3.00 14.31
N TRP A 29 -8.75 1.79 14.25
CA TRP A 29 -9.88 1.49 13.39
C TRP A 29 -11.20 1.97 14.01
N PRO A 30 -12.07 2.65 13.25
CA PRO A 30 -13.42 2.93 13.70
C PRO A 30 -14.17 1.62 13.95
N ALA A 31 -14.87 1.51 15.08
CA ALA A 31 -15.54 0.27 15.49
C ALA A 31 -16.60 -0.21 14.48
N ASP A 32 -17.31 0.73 13.85
CA ASP A 32 -18.47 0.45 13.01
C ASP A 32 -18.20 0.61 11.50
N ALA A 33 -16.96 0.92 11.10
CA ALA A 33 -16.61 1.11 9.69
C ALA A 33 -15.74 -0.04 9.15
N ARG A 34 -16.08 -0.51 7.94
CA ARG A 34 -15.26 -1.49 7.20
C ARG A 34 -14.98 -0.95 5.80
N PRO A 35 -14.07 0.03 5.68
CA PRO A 35 -13.74 0.61 4.38
C PRO A 35 -13.14 -0.45 3.45
N ILE A 36 -13.33 -0.26 2.14
CA ILE A 36 -12.73 -1.13 1.14
C ILE A 36 -11.23 -0.83 1.10
N ALA A 37 -10.40 -1.76 1.57
CA ALA A 37 -8.96 -1.60 1.61
C ALA A 37 -8.21 -2.85 1.16
N LYS A 38 -7.01 -2.65 0.62
CA LYS A 38 -6.07 -3.71 0.21
C LYS A 38 -4.67 -3.40 0.71
N ASP A 39 -3.88 -4.43 0.93
CA ASP A 39 -2.47 -4.30 1.30
C ASP A 39 -1.63 -4.06 0.03
N TYR A 40 -0.80 -3.03 0.07
CA TYR A 40 0.12 -2.69 -1.00
C TYR A 40 1.50 -2.35 -0.43
N THR A 41 2.55 -2.76 -1.14
CA THR A 41 3.92 -2.39 -0.82
C THR A 41 4.32 -1.15 -1.61
N PRO A 42 4.75 -0.06 -0.95
CA PRO A 42 5.34 1.08 -1.65
C PRO A 42 6.61 0.66 -2.40
N VAL A 43 6.73 1.02 -3.67
CA VAL A 43 7.92 0.77 -4.49
C VAL A 43 9.01 1.79 -4.16
N ARG A 44 8.63 3.07 -4.09
CA ARG A 44 9.51 4.20 -3.76
C ARG A 44 8.80 5.13 -2.78
N TYR A 45 9.58 5.73 -1.88
CA TYR A 45 9.15 6.84 -1.04
C TYR A 45 10.23 7.92 -1.10
N ASP A 46 9.84 9.13 -1.49
CA ASP A 46 10.70 10.31 -1.56
C ASP A 46 10.13 11.39 -0.63
N PRO A 47 10.67 11.56 0.59
CA PRO A 47 10.17 12.54 1.54
C PRO A 47 10.48 14.00 1.14
N GLU A 48 11.49 14.24 0.29
CA GLU A 48 11.86 15.59 -0.15
C GLU A 48 10.89 16.08 -1.23
N ALA A 49 10.56 15.20 -2.19
CA ALA A 49 9.54 15.47 -3.19
C ALA A 49 8.11 15.33 -2.65
N GLY A 50 7.92 14.60 -1.54
CA GLY A 50 6.61 14.26 -0.98
C GLY A 50 5.88 13.22 -1.82
N GLU A 51 6.61 12.30 -2.45
CA GLU A 51 6.09 11.32 -3.41
C GLU A 51 6.15 9.89 -2.86
N ILE A 52 5.17 9.09 -3.28
CA ILE A 52 5.12 7.66 -3.00
C ILE A 52 4.60 6.92 -4.23
N ASP A 53 5.32 5.87 -4.61
CA ASP A 53 5.02 5.11 -5.82
C ASP A 53 4.47 3.73 -5.43
N PHE A 54 3.47 3.26 -6.16
CA PHE A 54 2.84 1.96 -5.97
C PHE A 54 2.66 1.27 -7.33
N ASP A 55 2.95 -0.03 -7.36
CA ASP A 55 2.67 -0.87 -8.52
C ASP A 55 1.38 -1.66 -8.32
N PHE A 56 0.54 -1.68 -9.36
CA PHE A 56 -0.72 -2.40 -9.39
C PHE A 56 -0.69 -3.45 -10.50
N VAL A 57 -0.87 -4.73 -10.12
CA VAL A 57 -1.06 -5.80 -11.09
C VAL A 57 -2.45 -5.67 -11.71
N ARG A 58 -2.50 -5.57 -13.04
CA ARG A 58 -3.74 -5.47 -13.80
C ARG A 58 -4.30 -6.85 -14.09
N HIS A 59 -5.56 -7.04 -13.77
CA HIS A 59 -6.33 -8.25 -14.08
C HIS A 59 -7.82 -7.92 -14.24
N GLU A 60 -8.60 -8.88 -14.75
CA GLU A 60 -10.06 -8.72 -14.84
C GLU A 60 -10.70 -8.75 -13.44
N GLY A 61 -11.59 -7.80 -13.18
CA GLY A 61 -12.30 -7.67 -11.91
C GLY A 61 -11.46 -7.13 -10.75
N GLY A 62 -12.12 -6.89 -9.62
CA GLY A 62 -11.49 -6.39 -8.39
C GLY A 62 -11.37 -4.87 -8.32
N VAL A 63 -11.65 -4.32 -7.15
CA VAL A 63 -11.69 -2.86 -6.90
C VAL A 63 -10.37 -2.16 -7.24
N ALA A 64 -9.23 -2.77 -6.89
CA ALA A 64 -7.93 -2.13 -7.04
C ALA A 64 -7.45 -2.10 -8.50
N SER A 65 -7.60 -3.21 -9.23
CA SER A 65 -7.29 -3.28 -10.66
C SER A 65 -8.18 -2.33 -11.47
N SER A 66 -9.48 -2.27 -11.15
CA SER A 66 -10.41 -1.33 -11.81
C SER A 66 -10.07 0.13 -11.50
N TRP A 67 -9.78 0.45 -10.23
CA TRP A 67 -9.37 1.79 -9.81
C TRP A 67 -8.08 2.23 -10.51
N ALA A 68 -7.04 1.39 -10.50
CA ALA A 68 -5.74 1.72 -11.10
C ALA A 68 -5.82 1.96 -12.62
N GLN A 69 -6.82 1.38 -13.29
CA GLN A 69 -7.07 1.59 -14.71
C GLN A 69 -7.89 2.86 -15.01
N ALA A 70 -8.63 3.38 -14.04
CA ALA A 70 -9.53 4.50 -14.21
C ALA A 70 -8.98 5.82 -13.66
N VAL A 71 -8.14 5.76 -12.61
CA VAL A 71 -7.63 6.93 -11.88
C VAL A 71 -6.85 7.87 -12.80
N LYS A 72 -7.02 9.17 -12.56
CA LYS A 72 -6.35 10.23 -13.32
C LYS A 72 -5.50 11.12 -12.43
N PRO A 73 -4.44 11.77 -12.99
CA PRO A 73 -3.70 12.78 -12.26
C PRO A 73 -4.62 13.87 -11.69
N GLY A 74 -4.43 14.19 -10.41
CA GLY A 74 -5.24 15.15 -9.65
C GLY A 74 -6.37 14.53 -8.84
N GLU A 75 -6.67 13.24 -9.00
CA GLU A 75 -7.62 12.54 -8.15
C GLU A 75 -7.05 12.24 -6.77
N VAL A 76 -7.91 12.29 -5.75
CA VAL A 76 -7.53 12.00 -4.37
C VAL A 76 -7.53 10.49 -4.15
N THR A 77 -6.50 10.00 -3.47
CA THR A 77 -6.43 8.62 -2.99
C THR A 77 -5.95 8.60 -1.54
N TRP A 78 -6.18 7.48 -0.86
CA TRP A 78 -5.93 7.36 0.58
C TRP A 78 -5.13 6.12 0.92
N ILE A 79 -4.13 6.32 1.76
CA ILE A 79 -3.30 5.26 2.32
C ILE A 79 -3.16 5.45 3.84
N ALA A 80 -2.91 4.36 4.56
CA ALA A 80 -2.53 4.40 5.98
C ALA A 80 -1.46 3.35 6.28
N GLY A 81 -0.52 3.71 7.15
CA GLY A 81 0.67 2.93 7.46
C GLY A 81 1.96 3.54 6.89
N PRO A 82 3.05 2.75 6.87
CA PRO A 82 3.15 1.39 7.39
C PRO A 82 2.95 1.34 8.91
N LYS A 83 2.44 0.22 9.44
CA LYS A 83 2.32 0.04 10.91
C LYS A 83 3.68 -0.17 11.57
N MET A 84 4.58 -0.78 10.82
CA MET A 84 5.92 -1.14 11.22
C MET A 84 6.76 -1.24 9.95
N SER A 85 8.03 -0.88 10.07
CA SER A 85 9.00 -1.00 9.00
C SER A 85 10.20 -1.78 9.47
N HIS A 86 10.60 -2.81 8.72
CA HIS A 86 11.84 -3.52 8.98
C HIS A 86 12.94 -3.07 8.02
N GLY A 87 14.17 -2.98 8.54
CA GLY A 87 15.37 -2.85 7.70
C GLY A 87 15.66 -4.16 6.97
N HIS A 88 16.55 -4.11 5.97
CA HIS A 88 17.04 -5.34 5.36
C HIS A 88 17.76 -6.22 6.40
N PRO A 89 17.72 -7.56 6.27
CA PRO A 89 18.50 -8.45 7.11
C PRO A 89 19.99 -8.09 7.04
N GLU A 90 20.59 -7.75 8.18
CA GLU A 90 22.03 -7.51 8.27
C GLU A 90 22.78 -8.79 8.65
N GLY A 91 23.98 -8.98 8.09
CA GLY A 91 24.85 -10.11 8.42
C GLY A 91 24.44 -11.47 7.83
N ALA A 92 23.53 -11.50 6.86
CA ALA A 92 23.17 -12.71 6.14
C ALA A 92 24.14 -12.99 4.98
N ASP A 93 24.66 -14.22 4.87
CA ASP A 93 25.51 -14.65 3.75
C ASP A 93 24.73 -14.78 2.43
N TRP A 94 23.41 -15.05 2.52
CA TRP A 94 22.50 -15.16 1.39
C TRP A 94 21.06 -14.83 1.79
N LEU A 95 20.26 -14.42 0.82
CA LEU A 95 18.82 -14.21 0.93
C LEU A 95 18.11 -14.98 -0.18
N LEU A 96 17.15 -15.86 0.16
CA LEU A 96 16.28 -16.51 -0.81
C LEU A 96 14.95 -15.78 -0.86
N VAL A 97 14.57 -15.32 -2.06
CA VAL A 97 13.35 -14.56 -2.29
C VAL A 97 12.51 -15.29 -3.34
N ILE A 98 11.24 -15.54 -3.03
CA ILE A 98 10.30 -16.24 -3.89
C ILE A 98 8.94 -15.52 -3.81
N GLY A 99 8.33 -15.24 -4.94
CA GLY A 99 7.01 -14.64 -5.02
C GLY A 99 6.46 -14.66 -6.44
N ASP A 100 5.18 -14.35 -6.59
CA ASP A 100 4.52 -14.16 -7.89
C ASP A 100 4.65 -12.69 -8.35
N GLU A 101 3.92 -12.31 -9.40
CA GLU A 101 3.93 -10.95 -9.96
C GLU A 101 3.59 -9.88 -8.92
N THR A 102 2.76 -10.20 -7.92
CA THR A 102 2.37 -9.24 -6.86
C THR A 102 3.48 -9.00 -5.84
N ALA A 103 4.48 -9.88 -5.79
CA ALA A 103 5.63 -9.75 -4.91
C ALA A 103 6.75 -8.87 -5.50
N LEU A 104 6.78 -8.68 -6.83
CA LEU A 104 7.83 -7.91 -7.51
C LEU A 104 8.12 -6.54 -6.88
N PRO A 105 7.11 -5.76 -6.43
CA PRO A 105 7.34 -4.48 -5.73
C PRO A 105 8.16 -4.62 -4.44
N ALA A 106 7.95 -5.69 -3.67
CA ALA A 106 8.72 -5.94 -2.45
C ALA A 106 10.12 -6.49 -2.76
N ILE A 107 10.23 -7.34 -3.80
CA ILE A 107 11.50 -7.94 -4.22
C ILE A 107 12.47 -6.92 -4.82
N GLY A 108 11.95 -5.91 -5.53
CA GLY A 108 12.76 -4.89 -6.21
C GLY A 108 13.39 -3.82 -5.31
N ARG A 109 13.19 -3.88 -3.98
CA ARG A 109 13.68 -2.89 -3.02
C ARG A 109 15.04 -3.25 -2.41
#